data_AF-A0A3M1ATA3-F1
#
_entry.id   AF-A0A3M1ATA3-F1
#
_cell.length_a   1.000
_cell.length_b   1.000
_cell.length_c   1.000
_cell.angle_alpha   90.00
_cell.angle_beta   90.00
_cell.angle_gamma   90.00
#
_symmetry.space_group_name_H-M   'P 1'
#
loop_
_entity.id
_entity.type
_entity.pdbx_description
1 polymer ?
#
loop_
_entity_poly.entity_id
_entity_poly.type
_entity_poly.pdbx_seq_one_letter_code
_entity_poly.pdbx_strand_id
1 'polypeptide(L)'
;MNMIEALQDPELEKHKQKIYGVAVAIVTGIGEEEKLGQVQVQFPWLSDEDESLWARILTPLAGYGRGFYHLPDIGDEVLVAFEFGDINRPIVLGALWNRSQVPPETEDGKLTIQNTGKIVIESEDQIIIKGTAIDFQKA
;
A
#
# COMPACT_ATOMS: atom_id res chain seq x y z
N MET A 1 28.25 -10.66 -12.35
CA MET A 1 26.85 -10.92 -12.71
C MET A 1 26.21 -9.58 -13.02
N ASN A 2 25.83 -9.35 -14.27
CA ASN A 2 25.00 -8.19 -14.62
C ASN A 2 23.51 -8.52 -14.42
N MET A 3 22.65 -7.50 -14.44
CA MET A 3 21.22 -7.67 -14.16
C MET A 3 20.51 -8.59 -15.17
N ILE A 4 20.99 -8.65 -16.42
CA ILE A 4 20.42 -9.53 -17.46
C ILE A 4 20.79 -10.99 -17.16
N GLU A 5 22.04 -11.26 -16.80
CA GLU A 5 22.51 -12.59 -16.39
C GLU A 5 21.77 -13.08 -15.14
N ALA A 6 21.51 -12.19 -14.17
CA ALA A 6 20.76 -12.52 -12.97
C ALA A 6 19.30 -12.88 -13.28
N LEU A 7 18.64 -12.19 -14.22
CA LEU A 7 17.27 -12.51 -14.64
C LEU A 7 17.18 -13.79 -15.49
N GLN A 8 18.30 -14.23 -16.07
CA GLN A 8 18.40 -15.45 -16.87
C GLN A 8 18.79 -16.69 -16.03
N ASP A 9 18.93 -16.55 -14.71
CA ASP A 9 19.27 -17.67 -13.82
C ASP A 9 18.15 -18.74 -13.86
N PRO A 10 18.42 -19.96 -14.35
CA PRO A 10 17.43 -21.03 -14.41
C PRO A 10 16.87 -21.45 -13.04
N GLU A 11 17.58 -21.16 -11.94
CA GLU A 11 17.09 -21.41 -10.59
C GLU A 11 15.96 -20.45 -10.19
N LEU A 12 15.88 -19.24 -10.79
CA LEU A 12 14.72 -18.32 -10.62
C LEU A 12 13.47 -18.81 -11.36
N GLU A 13 13.61 -19.64 -12.39
CA GLU A 13 12.49 -20.21 -13.15
C GLU A 13 11.94 -21.51 -12.53
N LYS A 14 12.65 -22.09 -11.55
CA LYS A 14 12.53 -23.53 -11.31
C LYS A 14 11.22 -23.96 -10.66
N HIS A 15 10.53 -23.12 -9.88
CA HIS A 15 9.25 -23.50 -9.28
C HIS A 15 8.36 -22.30 -8.94
N LYS A 16 7.24 -22.15 -9.67
CA LYS A 16 5.88 -21.74 -9.24
C LYS A 16 5.11 -21.19 -10.43
N GLN A 17 3.81 -21.43 -10.45
CA GLN A 17 2.90 -20.83 -11.43
C GLN A 17 2.95 -19.31 -11.22
N LYS A 18 3.46 -18.58 -12.22
CA LYS A 18 3.72 -17.15 -12.10
C LYS A 18 2.48 -16.36 -12.48
N ILE A 19 2.13 -15.37 -11.66
CA ILE A 19 1.08 -14.41 -11.96
C ILE A 19 1.76 -13.09 -12.32
N TYR A 20 1.89 -12.84 -13.61
CA TYR A 20 2.41 -11.58 -14.11
C TYR A 20 1.25 -10.60 -14.27
N GLY A 21 1.12 -9.68 -13.32
CA GLY A 21 0.03 -8.71 -13.30
C GLY A 21 -0.23 -8.19 -11.90
N VAL A 22 -1.41 -7.61 -11.74
CA VAL A 22 -1.94 -7.13 -10.46
C VAL A 22 -3.27 -7.79 -10.15
N ALA A 23 -3.58 -7.84 -8.86
CA ALA A 23 -4.74 -8.50 -8.29
C ALA A 23 -5.44 -7.54 -7.32
N VAL A 24 -6.77 -7.45 -7.39
CA VAL A 24 -7.57 -6.77 -6.36
C VAL A 24 -7.72 -7.68 -5.15
N ALA A 25 -7.51 -7.16 -3.95
CA ALA A 25 -7.64 -7.91 -2.70
C ALA A 25 -8.31 -7.05 -1.63
N ILE A 26 -8.79 -7.68 -0.57
CA ILE A 26 -9.38 -7.02 0.60
C ILE A 26 -8.45 -7.19 1.78
N VAL A 27 -8.21 -6.11 2.53
CA VAL A 27 -7.37 -6.15 3.73
C VAL A 27 -8.09 -6.92 4.85
N THR A 28 -7.46 -7.96 5.38
CA THR A 28 -8.01 -8.77 6.50
C THR A 28 -7.24 -8.58 7.81
N GLY A 29 -5.99 -8.12 7.74
CA GLY A 29 -5.15 -7.91 8.91
C GLY A 29 -4.16 -6.77 8.74
N ILE A 30 -3.80 -6.13 9.86
CA ILE A 30 -2.79 -5.09 9.93
C ILE A 30 -1.67 -5.60 10.83
N GLY A 31 -0.42 -5.53 10.37
CA GLY A 31 0.72 -6.09 11.09
C GLY A 31 1.05 -5.29 12.34
N GLU A 32 0.74 -5.85 13.52
CA GLU A 32 0.94 -5.17 14.81
C GLU A 32 2.30 -5.49 15.48
N GLU A 33 2.82 -6.71 15.32
CA GLU A 33 3.94 -7.21 16.14
C GLU A 33 5.31 -6.61 15.78
N GLU A 34 5.60 -6.40 14.49
CA GLU A 34 6.92 -5.90 14.06
C GLU A 34 6.88 -4.45 13.53
N LYS A 35 5.70 -3.82 13.48
CA LYS A 35 5.47 -2.45 12.96
C LYS A 35 6.15 -2.16 11.60
N LEU A 36 6.30 -3.19 10.76
CA LEU A 36 6.93 -3.06 9.45
C LEU A 36 6.02 -2.39 8.39
N GLY A 37 4.83 -1.95 8.78
CA GLY A 37 3.86 -1.37 7.84
C GLY A 37 3.36 -2.40 6.83
N GLN A 38 3.04 -3.60 7.32
CA GLN A 38 2.56 -4.72 6.51
C GLN A 38 1.08 -4.96 6.76
N VAL A 39 0.42 -5.54 5.76
CA VAL A 39 -0.98 -5.96 5.84
C VAL A 39 -1.13 -7.39 5.36
N GLN A 40 -2.17 -8.06 5.83
CA GLN A 40 -2.62 -9.33 5.28
C GLN A 40 -3.84 -9.06 4.40
N VAL A 41 -3.94 -9.76 3.29
CA VAL A 41 -5.03 -9.58 2.33
C VAL A 41 -5.64 -10.91 1.93
N GLN A 42 -6.91 -10.87 1.57
CA GLN A 42 -7.64 -11.97 0.97
C GLN A 42 -7.99 -11.64 -0.47
N PHE A 43 -7.81 -12.61 -1.36
CA PHE A 43 -8.18 -12.47 -2.77
C PHE A 43 -9.59 -13.02 -3.00
N PRO A 44 -10.55 -12.24 -3.53
CA PRO A 44 -11.95 -12.66 -3.67
C PRO A 44 -12.22 -13.90 -4.54
N TRP A 45 -11.23 -14.37 -5.30
CA TRP A 45 -11.30 -15.58 -6.14
C TRP A 45 -10.65 -16.81 -5.49
N LEU A 46 -10.11 -16.69 -4.28
CA LEU A 46 -9.63 -17.82 -3.47
C LEU A 46 -10.67 -18.18 -2.41
N SER A 47 -10.44 -19.29 -1.68
CA SER A 47 -11.27 -19.66 -0.53
C SER A 47 -11.21 -18.59 0.56
N ASP A 48 -12.25 -18.50 1.39
CA ASP A 48 -12.23 -17.64 2.58
C ASP A 48 -11.20 -18.09 3.63
N GLU A 49 -10.70 -19.32 3.51
CA GLU A 49 -9.63 -19.86 4.35
C GLU A 49 -8.22 -19.53 3.81
N ASP A 50 -8.11 -19.01 2.58
CA ASP A 50 -6.84 -18.71 1.92
C ASP A 50 -6.48 -17.23 2.07
N GLU A 51 -5.62 -16.91 3.04
CA GLU A 51 -5.05 -15.58 3.21
C GLU A 51 -3.64 -15.47 2.63
N SER A 52 -3.25 -14.26 2.24
CA SER A 52 -1.88 -13.99 1.82
C SER A 52 -0.88 -14.13 2.98
N LEU A 53 0.40 -14.27 2.65
CA LEU A 53 1.46 -13.87 3.58
C LEU A 53 1.42 -12.36 3.80
N TRP A 54 2.07 -11.87 4.87
CA TRP A 54 2.20 -10.44 5.15
C TRP A 54 2.81 -9.68 3.96
N ALA A 55 2.02 -8.78 3.39
CA ALA A 55 2.38 -7.97 2.24
C ALA A 55 2.92 -6.62 2.69
N ARG A 56 4.05 -6.20 2.11
CA ARG A 56 4.54 -4.82 2.25
C ARG A 56 3.69 -3.88 1.41
N ILE A 57 3.57 -2.63 1.86
CA ILE A 57 2.89 -1.57 1.12
C ILE A 57 3.91 -0.65 0.45
N LEU A 58 3.68 -0.37 -0.83
CA LEU A 58 4.35 0.70 -1.55
C LEU A 58 3.95 2.03 -0.92
N THR A 59 4.95 2.78 -0.47
CA THR A 59 4.78 4.16 0.01
C THR A 59 5.54 5.12 -0.90
N PRO A 60 5.06 6.36 -1.10
CA PRO A 60 5.77 7.39 -1.87
C PRO A 60 7.21 7.64 -1.39
N LEU A 61 7.49 7.43 -0.10
CA LEU A 61 8.83 7.61 0.48
C LEU A 61 9.03 6.69 1.68
N ALA A 62 10.13 5.93 1.68
CA ALA A 62 10.58 5.14 2.83
C ALA A 62 12.09 5.30 3.05
N GLY A 63 12.50 5.29 4.32
CA GLY A 63 13.90 5.32 4.76
C GLY A 63 13.98 5.05 6.25
N TYR A 64 15.19 4.82 6.76
CA TYR A 64 15.39 4.59 8.19
C TYR A 64 14.91 5.81 9.00
N GLY A 65 13.87 5.62 9.82
CA GLY A 65 13.29 6.66 10.66
C GLY A 65 12.55 7.79 9.92
N ARG A 66 12.34 7.70 8.60
CA ARG A 66 11.66 8.74 7.81
C ARG A 66 10.84 8.15 6.68
N GLY A 67 9.75 8.80 6.31
CA GLY A 67 8.93 8.39 5.17
C GLY A 67 7.51 8.90 5.26
N PHE A 68 6.68 8.39 4.35
CA PHE A 68 5.23 8.53 4.41
C PHE A 68 4.65 7.23 4.94
N TYR A 69 4.00 7.29 6.10
CA TYR A 69 3.40 6.12 6.73
C TYR A 69 1.89 6.23 6.75
N HIS A 70 1.22 5.36 6.01
CA HIS A 70 -0.22 5.22 5.98
C HIS A 70 -0.53 3.78 5.58
N LEU A 71 -1.35 3.09 6.37
CA LEU A 71 -1.84 1.75 6.05
C LEU A 71 -3.33 1.84 5.70
N PRO A 72 -3.82 1.00 4.78
CA PRO A 72 -5.26 0.80 4.61
C PRO A 72 -5.86 0.14 5.86
N ASP A 73 -7.16 0.35 6.04
CA ASP A 73 -7.93 -0.27 7.13
C ASP A 73 -8.41 -1.68 6.75
N ILE A 74 -8.76 -2.49 7.74
CA ILE A 74 -9.41 -3.79 7.52
C ILE A 74 -10.72 -3.57 6.76
N GLY A 75 -10.91 -4.33 5.67
CA GLY A 75 -12.04 -4.21 4.77
C GLY A 75 -11.80 -3.32 3.56
N ASP A 76 -10.70 -2.56 3.51
CA ASP A 76 -10.34 -1.76 2.35
C ASP A 76 -9.95 -2.62 1.15
N GLU A 77 -10.37 -2.18 -0.03
CA GLU A 77 -9.95 -2.76 -1.30
C GLU A 77 -8.57 -2.22 -1.71
N VAL A 78 -7.65 -3.12 -2.03
CA VAL A 78 -6.27 -2.79 -2.42
C VAL A 78 -5.85 -3.48 -3.72
N LEU A 79 -4.90 -2.86 -4.42
CA LEU A 79 -4.27 -3.44 -5.59
C LEU A 79 -2.92 -4.06 -5.21
N VAL A 80 -2.71 -5.33 -5.57
CA VAL A 80 -1.55 -6.14 -5.18
C VAL A 80 -0.77 -6.57 -6.40
N ALA A 81 0.54 -6.39 -6.38
CA ALA A 81 1.50 -6.99 -7.31
C ALA A 81 2.26 -8.14 -6.63
N PHE A 82 2.92 -8.96 -7.43
CA PHE A 82 3.69 -10.11 -6.96
C PHE A 82 5.15 -9.99 -7.41
N GLU A 83 6.11 -10.00 -6.49
CA GLU A 83 7.53 -9.89 -6.85
C GLU A 83 7.93 -11.03 -7.78
N PHE A 84 8.42 -10.68 -8.98
CA PHE A 84 8.76 -11.64 -10.04
C PHE A 84 7.64 -12.62 -10.40
N GLY A 85 6.38 -12.26 -10.09
CA GLY A 85 5.21 -13.10 -10.30
C GLY A 85 4.98 -14.20 -9.25
N ASP A 86 5.75 -14.25 -8.15
CA ASP A 86 5.52 -15.22 -7.06
C ASP A 86 4.38 -14.75 -6.15
N ILE A 87 3.26 -15.49 -6.15
CA ILE A 87 2.07 -15.20 -5.33
C ILE A 87 2.38 -15.13 -3.83
N ASN A 88 3.46 -15.77 -3.38
CA ASN A 88 3.91 -15.76 -1.98
C ASN A 88 4.74 -14.51 -1.64
N ARG A 89 4.95 -13.61 -2.60
CA ARG A 89 5.66 -12.33 -2.40
C ARG A 89 4.76 -11.15 -2.79
N PRO A 90 3.61 -10.98 -2.11
CA PRO A 90 2.70 -9.89 -2.40
C PRO A 90 3.28 -8.53 -1.99
N ILE A 91 3.02 -7.52 -2.82
CA ILE A 91 3.25 -6.11 -2.54
C ILE A 91 1.96 -5.35 -2.82
N VAL A 92 1.42 -4.68 -1.81
CA VAL A 92 0.29 -3.76 -2.00
C VAL A 92 0.81 -2.48 -2.67
N LEU A 93 0.22 -2.09 -3.79
CA LEU A 93 0.56 -0.89 -4.53
C LEU A 93 -0.19 0.35 -4.02
N GLY A 94 -1.39 0.16 -3.48
CA GLY A 94 -2.27 1.22 -2.99
C GLY A 94 -3.71 0.73 -2.81
N ALA A 95 -4.56 1.60 -2.27
CA ALA A 95 -5.99 1.34 -2.09
C ALA A 95 -6.79 1.80 -3.32
N LEU A 96 -7.95 1.17 -3.53
CA LEU A 96 -8.90 1.47 -4.59
C LEU A 96 -10.22 1.94 -3.99
N TRP A 97 -10.80 2.98 -4.56
CA TRP A 97 -12.19 3.31 -4.29
C TRP A 97 -13.12 2.37 -5.06
N ASN A 98 -14.26 2.06 -4.46
CA ASN A 98 -15.29 1.24 -5.04
C ASN A 98 -16.68 1.83 -4.75
N ARG A 99 -17.75 1.10 -5.08
CA ARG A 99 -19.14 1.58 -4.92
C ARG A 99 -19.55 1.80 -3.46
N SER A 100 -18.92 1.08 -2.54
CA SER A 100 -19.19 1.18 -1.09
C SER A 100 -18.24 2.16 -0.40
N GLN A 101 -17.03 2.34 -0.95
CA GLN A 101 -15.98 3.21 -0.45
C GLN A 101 -15.60 4.21 -1.54
N VAL A 102 -16.40 5.26 -1.66
CA VAL A 102 -16.26 6.29 -2.70
C VAL A 102 -15.17 7.30 -2.34
N PRO A 103 -14.55 7.99 -3.33
CA PRO A 103 -13.64 9.09 -3.06
C PRO A 103 -14.30 10.20 -2.25
N PRO A 104 -13.52 10.97 -1.47
CA PRO A 104 -14.04 12.15 -0.79
C PRO A 104 -14.54 13.19 -1.81
N GLU A 105 -15.55 13.98 -1.42
CA GLU A 105 -15.99 15.11 -2.23
C GLU A 105 -14.84 16.12 -2.38
N THR A 106 -14.48 16.42 -3.62
CA THR A 106 -13.41 17.35 -3.95
C THR A 106 -13.78 18.17 -5.18
N GLU A 107 -13.26 19.39 -5.27
CA GLU A 107 -13.35 20.18 -6.49
C GLU A 107 -12.33 19.69 -7.53
N ASP A 108 -12.68 19.79 -8.81
CA ASP A 108 -11.83 19.38 -9.92
C ASP A 108 -10.46 20.08 -9.89
N GLY A 109 -9.40 19.29 -10.02
CA GLY A 109 -8.02 19.78 -10.05
C GLY A 109 -7.42 20.12 -8.67
N LYS A 110 -8.16 19.96 -7.56
CA LYS A 110 -7.62 20.08 -6.21
C LYS A 110 -7.04 18.76 -5.71
N LEU A 111 -5.90 18.83 -5.03
CA LEU A 111 -5.42 17.73 -4.19
C LEU A 111 -6.12 17.81 -2.84
N THR A 112 -6.94 16.81 -2.54
CA THR A 112 -7.64 16.67 -1.25
C THR A 112 -7.10 15.46 -0.50
N ILE A 113 -6.61 15.68 0.71
CA ILE A 113 -6.21 14.63 1.64
C ILE A 113 -7.21 14.64 2.79
N GLN A 114 -8.02 13.59 2.89
CA GLN A 114 -8.99 13.43 3.96
C GLN A 114 -8.64 12.17 4.76
N ASN A 115 -8.57 12.31 6.08
CA ASN A 115 -8.37 11.22 7.03
C ASN A 115 -9.44 11.30 8.11
N THR A 116 -9.91 10.14 8.59
CA THR A 116 -10.83 10.05 9.74
C THR A 116 -10.10 10.27 11.07
N GLY A 117 -8.82 9.90 11.12
CA GLY A 117 -7.98 9.99 12.30
C GLY A 117 -7.10 11.23 12.37
N LYS A 118 -6.14 11.16 13.30
CA LYS A 118 -5.10 12.19 13.47
C LYS A 118 -4.11 12.14 12.30
N ILE A 119 -3.82 13.28 11.70
CA ILE A 119 -2.66 13.46 10.82
C ILE A 119 -1.50 13.97 11.66
N VAL A 120 -0.34 13.34 11.52
CA VAL A 120 0.91 13.72 12.17
C VAL A 120 1.93 14.08 11.10
N ILE A 121 2.48 15.29 11.17
CA ILE A 121 3.58 15.75 10.32
C ILE A 121 4.72 16.16 11.23
N GLU A 122 5.82 15.42 11.16
CA GLU A 122 7.01 15.62 12.00
C GLU A 122 8.23 15.95 11.13
N SER A 123 9.05 16.89 11.60
CA SER A 123 10.30 17.32 10.96
C SER A 123 11.29 17.71 12.07
N GLU A 124 12.55 17.30 11.92
CA GLU A 124 13.62 17.65 12.88
C GLU A 124 14.11 19.09 12.71
N ASP A 125 13.89 19.71 11.54
CA ASP A 125 14.31 21.08 11.23
C ASP A 125 13.12 22.03 11.19
N GLN A 126 12.35 22.01 10.10
CA GLN A 126 11.22 22.92 9.89
C GLN A 126 10.10 22.30 9.06
N ILE A 127 8.90 22.83 9.24
CA ILE A 127 7.73 22.61 8.38
C ILE A 127 7.33 23.96 7.81
N ILE A 128 7.35 24.09 6.48
CA ILE A 128 6.98 25.33 5.79
C ILE A 128 5.66 25.10 5.05
N ILE A 129 4.63 25.85 5.45
CA ILE A 129 3.34 25.89 4.75
C ILE A 129 3.20 27.28 4.12
N LYS A 130 3.05 27.34 2.80
CA LYS A 130 2.85 28.58 2.05
C LYS A 130 1.52 28.51 1.32
N GLY A 131 0.72 29.54 1.48
CA GLY A 131 -0.58 29.70 0.82
C GLY A 131 -1.06 31.13 0.98
N THR A 132 -2.09 31.49 0.22
CA THR A 132 -2.78 32.78 0.38
C THR A 132 -3.70 32.78 1.60
N ALA A 133 -4.15 31.60 2.06
CA ALA A 133 -4.96 31.40 3.25
C ALA A 133 -4.66 30.04 3.89
N ILE A 134 -4.80 29.96 5.22
CA ILE A 134 -4.80 28.71 6.00
C ILE A 134 -5.94 28.84 7.01
N ASP A 135 -6.97 28.03 6.85
CA ASP A 135 -8.15 28.06 7.70
C ASP A 135 -8.15 26.86 8.66
N PHE A 136 -8.29 27.14 9.95
CA PHE A 136 -8.50 26.12 10.98
C PHE A 136 -9.95 26.16 11.42
N GLN A 137 -10.70 25.14 11.06
CA GLN A 137 -12.08 24.96 11.52
C GLN A 137 -12.10 23.89 12.59
N LYS A 138 -12.74 24.19 13.71
CA LYS A 138 -13.06 23.17 14.70
C LYS A 138 -14.34 22.49 14.24
N ALA A 139 -14.35 21.16 14.24
CA ALA A 139 -15.59 20.39 14.10
C ALA A 139 -16.56 20.68 15.24
#